data_AF-A0A6A3ADW4-F1
#
_entry.id   AF-A0A6A3ADW4-F1
#
_cell.length_a   1.000
_cell.length_b   1.000
_cell.length_c   1.000
_cell.angle_alpha   90.00
_cell.angle_beta   90.00
_cell.angle_gamma   90.00
#
_symmetry.space_group_name_H-M   'P 1'
#
loop_
_entity.id
_entity.type
_entity.pdbx_description
1 polymer ?
#
loop_
_entity_poly.entity_id
_entity_poly.type
_entity_poly.pdbx_seq_one_letter_code
_entity_poly.pdbx_strand_id
1 'polypeptide(L)'
;MDGFANHISLGSVLGKVRQLYTVARSPEERQLLEWHLANLEYANSGCLSDLLAAYWDQDNPYEMGGDHCFLSGGNWRLVKALSDGVPIIYGKRVYAIKYGVEGVEVVAGNQAFQADMVLCTVPLGVLKRKTIRFEPELPQRKLAAINRLGFGLLNKVAMIFPHVFWGEELDTFRCLNETSDNRGEFFLFYSYHTVSGGPVLIALVAGEAARTFEHTDPSLADYDILAESIGNRLFFAGEATTLQYPATMHGAYLSGLRDASRILCATRGHQNYFRRFAQRNFGPNNDHLASLLKWPDLVCGKFSFVFNPLTEDPKSLGLLRITFDNCKDDMRNVLEKSCDPLSNQPLQLHTTLSHEQAHELQMVTGEEESKWVYLIKNIGSKLMGANAVGITYNTLVTSISNARRGRGGRCHISAPLLNSSAPLVERI
;
A
#
# COMPACT_ATOMS: atom_id res chain seq x y z
N MET A 1 -36.86 -9.24 -45.85
CA MET A 1 -37.33 -9.70 -44.53
C MET A 1 -36.48 -8.97 -43.48
N ASP A 2 -36.57 -7.64 -43.42
CA ASP A 2 -35.40 -6.82 -43.00
C ASP A 2 -35.55 -6.16 -41.62
N GLY A 3 -36.49 -6.62 -40.79
CA GLY A 3 -36.80 -5.98 -39.51
C GLY A 3 -36.11 -6.59 -38.29
N PHE A 4 -36.01 -7.94 -38.22
CA PHE A 4 -35.64 -8.62 -36.99
C PHE A 4 -34.14 -8.91 -36.85
N ALA A 5 -33.44 -9.22 -37.94
CA ALA A 5 -32.01 -9.60 -37.87
C ALA A 5 -31.07 -8.42 -37.52
N ASN A 6 -31.50 -7.18 -37.76
CA ASN A 6 -30.66 -5.98 -37.61
C ASN A 6 -30.47 -5.52 -36.15
N HIS A 7 -31.08 -6.20 -35.18
CA HIS A 7 -31.00 -5.86 -33.76
C HIS A 7 -30.60 -7.03 -32.85
N ILE A 8 -30.27 -8.19 -33.42
CA ILE A 8 -29.86 -9.35 -32.63
C ILE A 8 -28.36 -9.28 -32.38
N SER A 9 -27.97 -9.35 -31.10
CA SER A 9 -26.55 -9.39 -30.73
C SER A 9 -25.95 -10.77 -30.97
N LEU A 10 -24.68 -10.80 -31.35
CA LEU A 10 -23.91 -12.02 -31.56
C LEU A 10 -23.88 -12.88 -30.29
N GLY A 11 -23.72 -12.25 -29.12
CA GLY A 11 -23.75 -12.94 -27.83
C GLY A 11 -25.07 -13.67 -27.56
N SER A 12 -26.21 -13.08 -27.95
CA SER A 12 -27.52 -13.73 -27.82
C SER A 12 -27.64 -14.96 -28.71
N VAL A 13 -27.14 -14.88 -29.95
CA VAL A 13 -27.14 -16.01 -30.88
C VAL A 13 -26.26 -17.14 -30.36
N LEU A 14 -25.01 -16.84 -29.97
CA LEU A 14 -24.07 -17.84 -29.45
C LEU A 14 -24.60 -18.49 -28.17
N GLY A 15 -25.19 -17.71 -27.27
CA GLY A 15 -25.86 -18.22 -26.07
C GLY A 15 -27.00 -19.18 -26.40
N LYS A 16 -27.81 -18.86 -27.41
CA LYS A 16 -28.93 -19.72 -27.84
C LYS A 16 -28.44 -21.01 -28.51
N VAL A 17 -27.43 -20.93 -29.37
CA VAL A 17 -26.82 -22.09 -30.04
C VAL A 17 -26.21 -23.04 -28.99
N ARG A 18 -25.47 -22.51 -28.01
CA ARG A 18 -24.92 -23.31 -26.91
C ARG A 18 -26.00 -24.11 -26.18
N GLN A 19 -27.13 -23.47 -25.86
CA GLN A 19 -28.25 -24.13 -25.18
C GLN A 19 -28.92 -25.18 -26.06
N LEU A 20 -29.20 -24.87 -27.33
CA LEU A 20 -29.89 -25.77 -28.27
C LEU A 20 -29.10 -27.05 -28.53
N TYR A 21 -27.79 -26.94 -28.73
CA TYR A 21 -26.92 -28.08 -29.00
C TYR A 21 -26.30 -28.68 -27.74
N THR A 22 -26.63 -28.14 -26.56
CA THR A 22 -26.12 -28.60 -25.25
C THR A 22 -24.59 -28.72 -25.20
N VAL A 23 -23.90 -27.71 -25.74
CA VAL A 23 -22.43 -27.61 -25.82
C VAL A 23 -21.86 -27.09 -24.49
N ALA A 24 -20.66 -27.56 -24.14
CA ALA A 24 -19.92 -27.18 -22.93
C ALA A 24 -20.68 -27.48 -21.63
N ARG A 25 -20.86 -28.78 -21.35
CA ARG A 25 -21.60 -29.28 -20.20
C ARG A 25 -20.74 -29.36 -18.96
N SER A 26 -19.47 -29.73 -19.11
CA SER A 26 -18.55 -29.79 -17.98
C SER A 26 -18.04 -28.38 -17.62
N PRO A 27 -17.64 -28.15 -16.36
CA PRO A 27 -17.00 -26.90 -15.97
C PRO A 27 -15.78 -26.55 -16.83
N GLU A 28 -14.96 -27.54 -17.17
CA GLU A 28 -13.74 -27.38 -17.96
C GLU A 28 -14.06 -27.00 -19.42
N GLU A 29 -15.03 -27.67 -20.05
CA GLU A 29 -15.49 -27.31 -21.40
C GLU A 29 -16.06 -25.90 -21.42
N ARG A 30 -16.74 -25.49 -20.34
CA ARG A 30 -17.32 -24.16 -20.22
C ARG A 30 -16.23 -23.09 -20.09
N GLN A 31 -15.23 -23.31 -19.25
CA GLN A 31 -14.09 -22.40 -19.12
C GLN A 31 -13.35 -22.22 -20.46
N LEU A 32 -13.14 -23.32 -21.19
CA LEU A 32 -12.53 -23.26 -22.52
C LEU A 32 -13.40 -22.48 -23.52
N LEU A 33 -14.72 -22.70 -23.53
CA LEU A 33 -15.63 -21.95 -24.37
C LEU A 33 -15.62 -20.45 -24.03
N GLU A 34 -15.65 -20.09 -22.74
CA GLU A 34 -15.58 -18.68 -22.33
C GLU A 34 -14.26 -18.03 -22.77
N TRP A 35 -13.14 -18.75 -22.75
CA TRP A 35 -11.88 -18.23 -23.30
C TRP A 35 -11.98 -17.94 -24.80
N HIS A 36 -12.62 -18.83 -25.59
CA HIS A 36 -12.84 -18.58 -27.01
C HIS A 36 -13.76 -17.39 -27.27
N LEU A 37 -14.79 -17.21 -26.43
CA LEU A 37 -15.66 -16.04 -26.49
C LEU A 37 -14.90 -14.76 -26.13
N ALA A 38 -14.03 -14.79 -25.12
CA ALA A 38 -13.15 -13.68 -24.78
C ALA A 38 -12.17 -13.35 -25.92
N ASN A 39 -11.64 -14.37 -26.61
CA ASN A 39 -10.77 -14.18 -27.77
C ASN A 39 -11.53 -13.53 -28.96
N LEU A 40 -12.82 -13.84 -29.11
CA LEU A 40 -13.68 -13.18 -30.09
C LEU A 40 -13.98 -11.72 -29.72
N GLU A 41 -14.18 -11.43 -28.43
CA GLU A 41 -14.29 -10.05 -27.92
C GLU A 41 -13.00 -9.26 -28.09
N TYR A 42 -11.84 -9.90 -27.92
CA TYR A 42 -10.54 -9.32 -28.23
C TYR A 42 -10.41 -8.96 -29.71
N ALA A 43 -10.72 -9.89 -30.61
CA ALA A 43 -10.62 -9.68 -32.05
C ALA A 43 -11.49 -8.49 -32.53
N ASN A 44 -12.68 -8.34 -31.94
CA ASN A 44 -13.60 -7.25 -32.26
C ASN A 44 -13.42 -6.00 -31.37
N SER A 45 -12.53 -6.06 -30.38
CA SER A 45 -12.35 -5.04 -29.34
C SER A 45 -13.68 -4.61 -28.68
N GLY A 46 -14.64 -5.51 -28.50
CA GLY A 46 -15.98 -5.16 -28.03
C GLY A 46 -16.73 -6.35 -27.44
N CYS A 47 -17.73 -6.06 -26.61
CA CYS A 47 -18.55 -7.09 -25.99
C CYS A 47 -19.44 -7.77 -27.04
N LEU A 48 -19.62 -9.10 -26.94
CA LEU A 48 -20.48 -9.83 -27.88
C LEU A 48 -21.95 -9.35 -27.85
N SER A 49 -22.36 -8.70 -26.76
CA SER A 49 -23.67 -8.05 -26.63
C SER A 49 -23.87 -6.87 -27.57
N ASP A 50 -22.79 -6.24 -28.02
CA ASP A 50 -22.80 -5.01 -28.78
C ASP A 50 -22.55 -5.25 -30.28
N LEU A 51 -22.08 -6.46 -30.63
CA LEU A 51 -21.85 -6.88 -32.01
C LEU A 51 -23.14 -7.37 -32.66
N LEU A 52 -23.41 -6.91 -33.88
CA LEU A 52 -24.56 -7.37 -34.66
C LEU A 52 -24.29 -8.75 -35.24
N ALA A 53 -25.14 -9.72 -34.92
CA ALA A 53 -24.98 -11.10 -35.37
C ALA A 53 -24.90 -11.25 -36.91
N ALA A 54 -25.54 -10.34 -37.64
CA ALA A 54 -25.62 -10.41 -39.10
C ALA A 54 -24.41 -9.82 -39.84
N TYR A 55 -23.61 -8.95 -39.20
CA TYR A 55 -22.61 -8.14 -39.91
C TYR A 55 -21.27 -8.01 -39.17
N TRP A 56 -21.07 -8.73 -38.06
CA TRP A 56 -19.83 -8.62 -37.28
C TRP A 56 -18.58 -9.06 -38.06
N ASP A 57 -18.74 -9.97 -39.02
CA ASP A 57 -17.70 -10.59 -39.86
C ASP A 57 -17.79 -10.17 -41.34
N GLN A 58 -18.47 -9.06 -41.64
CA GLN A 58 -18.68 -8.59 -43.02
C GLN A 58 -17.38 -8.29 -43.80
N ASP A 59 -16.27 -8.09 -43.09
CA ASP A 59 -14.94 -7.80 -43.62
C ASP A 59 -14.10 -9.05 -43.90
N ASN A 60 -14.53 -10.23 -43.43
CA ASN A 60 -13.82 -11.50 -43.59
C ASN A 60 -13.45 -11.85 -45.07
N PRO A 61 -14.29 -11.56 -46.09
CA PRO A 61 -13.91 -11.79 -47.49
C PRO A 61 -12.71 -10.98 -48.00
N TYR A 62 -12.27 -9.96 -47.26
CA TYR A 62 -11.15 -9.08 -47.62
C TYR A 62 -9.87 -9.37 -46.81
N GLU A 63 -9.83 -10.48 -46.08
CA GLU A 63 -8.65 -10.91 -45.33
C GLU A 63 -7.43 -11.06 -46.24
N MET A 64 -6.27 -10.58 -45.78
CA MET A 64 -5.02 -10.71 -46.50
C MET A 64 -4.41 -12.10 -46.27
N GLY A 65 -3.83 -12.70 -47.31
CA GLY A 65 -3.10 -13.95 -47.15
C GLY A 65 -1.74 -13.78 -46.48
N GLY A 66 -1.22 -14.88 -45.93
CA GLY A 66 0.09 -14.94 -45.26
C GLY A 66 -0.01 -14.91 -43.73
N ASP A 67 1.13 -15.15 -43.07
CA ASP A 67 1.18 -15.21 -41.61
C ASP A 67 1.09 -13.81 -40.98
N HIS A 68 0.39 -13.73 -39.84
CA HIS A 68 0.38 -12.52 -39.03
C HIS A 68 1.77 -12.29 -38.43
N CYS A 69 2.34 -11.10 -38.67
CA CYS A 69 3.72 -10.80 -38.30
C CYS A 69 3.80 -9.61 -37.33
N PHE A 70 4.72 -9.69 -36.37
CA PHE A 70 5.09 -8.55 -35.53
C PHE A 70 6.17 -7.70 -36.19
N LEU A 71 6.05 -6.37 -36.07
CA LEU A 71 7.10 -5.46 -36.51
C LEU A 71 8.19 -5.34 -35.45
N SER A 72 9.38 -5.87 -35.73
CA SER A 72 10.55 -5.76 -34.86
C SER A 72 10.92 -4.29 -34.59
N GLY A 73 11.08 -3.94 -33.32
CA GLY A 73 11.27 -2.55 -32.87
C GLY A 73 9.98 -1.72 -32.78
N GLY A 74 8.81 -2.35 -32.94
CA GLY A 74 7.50 -1.78 -32.69
C GLY A 74 6.93 -0.94 -33.85
N ASN A 75 5.60 -0.85 -33.89
CA ASN A 75 4.85 -0.13 -34.93
C ASN A 75 5.18 1.38 -34.99
N TRP A 76 5.76 1.95 -33.93
CA TRP A 76 6.23 3.33 -33.91
C TRP A 76 7.23 3.65 -35.03
N ARG A 77 8.04 2.67 -35.48
CA ARG A 77 9.00 2.87 -36.58
C ARG A 77 8.32 3.31 -37.87
N LEU A 78 7.15 2.74 -38.17
CA LEU A 78 6.34 3.12 -39.33
C LEU A 78 5.81 4.54 -39.20
N VAL A 79 5.23 4.87 -38.04
CA VAL A 79 4.70 6.22 -37.78
C VAL A 79 5.80 7.27 -37.87
N LYS A 80 6.97 6.98 -37.28
CA LYS A 80 8.14 7.86 -37.33
C LYS A 80 8.59 8.12 -38.77
N ALA A 81 8.70 7.06 -39.58
CA ALA A 81 9.08 7.18 -40.98
C ALA A 81 8.07 8.00 -41.79
N LEU A 82 6.77 7.80 -41.57
CA LEU A 82 5.71 8.56 -42.26
C LEU A 82 5.62 10.02 -41.80
N SER A 83 6.07 10.32 -40.58
CA SER A 83 6.09 11.68 -40.03
C SER A 83 7.29 12.52 -40.47
N ASP A 84 8.29 11.91 -41.10
CA ASP A 84 9.50 12.62 -41.51
C ASP A 84 9.20 13.70 -42.56
N GLY A 85 9.70 14.92 -42.33
CA GLY A 85 9.42 16.08 -43.17
C GLY A 85 7.99 16.67 -43.06
N VAL A 86 7.11 16.12 -42.22
CA VAL A 86 5.75 16.65 -42.02
C VAL A 86 5.74 17.68 -40.88
N PRO A 87 5.22 18.91 -41.09
CA PRO A 87 5.14 19.92 -40.03
C PRO A 87 4.05 19.56 -39.01
N ILE A 88 4.43 18.91 -37.91
CA ILE A 88 3.50 18.48 -36.86
C ILE A 88 3.57 19.43 -35.66
N ILE A 89 2.41 19.96 -35.24
CA ILE A 89 2.29 20.86 -34.09
C ILE A 89 1.68 20.11 -32.91
N TYR A 90 2.54 19.63 -32.01
CA TYR A 90 2.12 18.93 -30.80
C TYR A 90 1.57 19.88 -29.72
N GLY A 91 0.84 19.33 -28.74
CA GLY A 91 0.29 20.11 -27.62
C GLY A 91 -0.88 21.04 -28.00
N LYS A 92 -1.42 20.90 -29.21
CA LYS A 92 -2.55 21.69 -29.72
C LYS A 92 -3.81 20.85 -29.80
N ARG A 93 -4.60 20.85 -28.72
CA ARG A 93 -5.92 20.23 -28.72
C ARG A 93 -6.90 21.12 -29.49
N VAL A 94 -7.55 20.57 -30.51
CA VAL A 94 -8.61 21.24 -31.27
C VAL A 94 -9.92 21.23 -30.47
N TYR A 95 -10.60 22.38 -30.41
CA TYR A 95 -11.88 22.55 -29.72
C TYR A 95 -13.01 22.95 -30.66
N ALA A 96 -12.70 23.60 -31.79
CA ALA A 96 -13.69 23.95 -32.79
C ALA A 96 -13.11 23.90 -34.21
N ILE A 97 -13.96 23.55 -35.16
CA ILE A 97 -13.66 23.55 -36.59
C ILE A 97 -14.79 24.32 -37.27
N LYS A 98 -14.47 25.50 -37.77
CA LYS A 98 -15.37 26.30 -38.60
C LYS A 98 -15.08 26.05 -40.06
N TYR A 99 -16.11 25.88 -40.88
CA TYR A 99 -15.94 25.62 -42.31
C TYR A 99 -17.05 26.26 -43.13
N GLY A 100 -16.71 26.72 -44.33
CA GLY A 100 -17.65 27.38 -45.24
C GLY A 100 -17.10 27.52 -46.64
N VAL A 101 -17.77 28.35 -47.45
CA VAL A 101 -17.34 28.61 -48.85
C VAL A 101 -16.01 29.37 -48.92
N GLU A 102 -15.64 30.09 -47.87
CA GLU A 102 -14.42 30.90 -47.77
C GLU A 102 -13.22 30.12 -47.18
N GLY A 103 -13.37 28.82 -46.89
CA GLY A 103 -12.32 27.98 -46.31
C GLY A 103 -12.65 27.47 -44.90
N VAL A 104 -11.62 27.20 -44.11
CA VAL A 104 -11.72 26.58 -42.77
C VAL A 104 -10.89 27.31 -41.71
N GLU A 105 -11.44 27.40 -40.49
CA GLU A 105 -10.74 27.86 -39.29
C GLU A 105 -10.73 26.76 -38.23
N VAL A 106 -9.54 26.31 -37.83
CA VAL A 106 -9.35 25.32 -36.76
C VAL A 106 -8.89 26.02 -35.49
N VAL A 107 -9.70 25.97 -34.43
CA VAL A 107 -9.40 26.58 -33.14
C VAL A 107 -8.80 25.54 -32.20
N ALA A 108 -7.55 25.75 -31.79
CA ALA A 108 -6.83 24.90 -30.86
C ALA A 108 -6.24 25.71 -29.69
N GLY A 109 -6.89 25.63 -28.54
CA GLY A 109 -6.58 26.45 -27.36
C GLY A 109 -6.82 27.92 -27.64
N ASN A 110 -5.75 28.71 -27.50
CA ASN A 110 -5.75 30.16 -27.76
C ASN A 110 -5.28 30.51 -29.20
N GLN A 111 -5.17 29.53 -30.09
CA GLN A 111 -4.71 29.73 -31.46
C GLN A 111 -5.80 29.33 -32.46
N ALA A 112 -5.86 30.06 -33.57
CA ALA A 112 -6.69 29.75 -34.72
C ALA A 112 -5.78 29.53 -35.94
N PHE A 113 -6.05 28.47 -36.69
CA PHE A 113 -5.33 28.11 -37.91
C PHE A 113 -6.30 28.22 -39.09
N GLN A 114 -5.93 29.02 -40.09
CA GLN A 114 -6.70 29.22 -41.31
C GLN A 114 -6.15 28.33 -42.43
N ALA A 115 -7.02 27.73 -43.22
CA ALA A 115 -6.66 26.92 -44.38
C ALA A 115 -7.80 26.87 -45.40
N ASP A 116 -7.52 26.37 -46.61
CA ASP A 116 -8.55 26.15 -47.62
C ASP A 116 -9.41 24.91 -47.31
N MET A 117 -8.82 23.88 -46.69
CA MET A 117 -9.46 22.60 -46.40
C MET A 117 -9.00 22.01 -45.06
N VAL A 118 -9.86 21.18 -44.44
CA VAL A 118 -9.53 20.43 -43.22
C VAL A 118 -9.74 18.92 -43.43
N LEU A 119 -8.72 18.14 -43.09
CA LEU A 119 -8.82 16.68 -42.98
C LEU A 119 -9.00 16.30 -41.50
N CYS A 120 -10.15 15.75 -41.15
CA CYS A 120 -10.46 15.36 -39.78
C CYS A 120 -10.23 13.85 -39.59
N THR A 121 -9.17 13.50 -38.86
CA THR A 121 -8.79 12.11 -38.52
C THR A 121 -9.01 11.78 -37.04
N VAL A 122 -9.83 12.56 -36.34
CA VAL A 122 -10.08 12.35 -34.92
C VAL A 122 -10.79 11.00 -34.69
N PRO A 123 -10.45 10.25 -33.64
CA PRO A 123 -11.08 8.96 -33.38
C PRO A 123 -12.60 9.07 -33.24
N LEU A 124 -13.34 8.03 -33.67
CA LEU A 124 -14.80 7.98 -33.56
C LEU A 124 -15.27 8.18 -32.11
N GLY A 125 -14.56 7.63 -31.12
CA GLY A 125 -14.84 7.87 -29.71
C GLY A 125 -14.81 9.36 -29.30
N VAL A 126 -13.94 10.18 -29.92
CA VAL A 126 -13.90 11.64 -29.69
C VAL A 126 -15.12 12.32 -30.32
N LEU A 127 -15.49 11.93 -31.54
CA LEU A 127 -16.69 12.44 -32.21
C LEU A 127 -17.97 12.14 -31.41
N LYS A 128 -18.09 10.93 -30.86
CA LYS A 128 -19.22 10.52 -30.01
C LYS A 128 -19.33 11.35 -28.73
N ARG A 129 -18.21 11.76 -28.12
CA ARG A 129 -18.19 12.64 -26.93
C ARG A 129 -18.52 14.10 -27.25
N LYS A 130 -18.58 14.48 -28.53
CA LYS A 130 -18.89 15.84 -28.99
C LYS A 130 -18.00 16.92 -28.34
N THR A 131 -16.72 16.60 -28.10
CA THR A 131 -15.76 17.53 -27.48
C THR A 131 -15.24 18.60 -28.45
N ILE A 132 -15.43 18.39 -29.76
CA ILE A 132 -15.07 19.34 -30.82
C ILE A 132 -16.36 19.92 -31.40
N ARG A 133 -16.47 21.24 -31.42
CA ARG A 133 -17.60 21.96 -32.03
C ARG A 133 -17.38 22.12 -33.54
N PHE A 134 -18.40 21.79 -34.33
CA PHE A 134 -18.39 22.00 -35.77
C PHE A 134 -19.31 23.19 -36.10
N GLU A 135 -18.81 24.15 -36.87
CA GLU A 135 -19.54 25.38 -37.21
C GLU A 135 -19.49 25.61 -38.74
N PRO A 136 -20.58 25.36 -39.49
CA PRO A 136 -21.89 24.88 -39.03
C PRO A 136 -21.85 23.44 -38.51
N GLU A 137 -22.91 23.03 -37.81
CA GLU A 137 -23.03 21.68 -37.26
C GLU A 137 -22.95 20.60 -38.36
N LEU A 138 -22.47 19.42 -38.00
CA LEU A 138 -22.37 18.32 -38.96
C LEU A 138 -23.77 17.91 -39.46
N PRO A 139 -23.92 17.55 -40.76
CA PRO A 139 -25.21 17.12 -41.30
C PRO A 139 -25.79 15.91 -40.54
N GLN A 140 -27.11 15.87 -40.40
CA GLN A 140 -27.78 14.85 -39.58
C GLN A 140 -27.45 13.41 -39.98
N ARG A 141 -27.22 13.13 -41.27
CA ARG A 141 -26.78 11.81 -41.74
C ARG A 141 -25.44 11.38 -41.11
N LYS A 142 -24.52 12.33 -40.91
CA LYS A 142 -23.18 12.09 -40.37
C LYS A 142 -23.25 11.89 -38.86
N LEU A 143 -24.04 12.72 -38.16
CA LEU A 143 -24.32 12.54 -36.73
C LEU A 143 -24.99 11.19 -36.44
N ALA A 144 -25.97 10.78 -37.25
CA ALA A 144 -26.63 9.49 -37.10
C ALA A 144 -25.66 8.31 -37.33
N ALA A 145 -24.74 8.42 -38.29
CA ALA A 145 -23.69 7.41 -38.50
C ALA A 145 -22.71 7.34 -37.33
N ILE A 146 -22.24 8.49 -36.82
CA ILE A 146 -21.38 8.57 -35.62
C ILE A 146 -22.05 7.89 -34.43
N ASN A 147 -23.37 8.08 -34.26
CA ASN A 147 -24.09 7.46 -33.15
C ASN A 147 -24.24 5.94 -33.32
N ARG A 148 -24.57 5.45 -34.52
CA ARG A 148 -24.80 4.01 -34.78
C ARG A 148 -23.54 3.16 -34.77
N LEU A 149 -22.41 3.67 -35.28
CA LEU A 149 -21.18 2.88 -35.37
C LEU A 149 -20.64 2.55 -33.97
N GLY A 150 -20.23 1.29 -33.76
CA GLY A 150 -19.57 0.87 -32.52
C GLY A 150 -18.16 1.49 -32.39
N PHE A 151 -17.72 1.74 -31.17
CA PHE A 151 -16.32 2.09 -30.89
C PHE A 151 -15.86 1.28 -29.68
N GLY A 152 -15.01 0.31 -29.96
CA GLY A 152 -14.58 -0.70 -29.01
C GLY A 152 -13.62 -0.22 -27.94
N LEU A 153 -13.32 -1.11 -26.99
CA LEU A 153 -12.31 -0.94 -25.96
C LEU A 153 -11.53 -2.25 -25.76
N LEU A 154 -10.21 -2.13 -25.71
CA LEU A 154 -9.28 -3.22 -25.44
C LEU A 154 -8.07 -2.64 -24.72
N ASN A 155 -7.63 -3.28 -23.65
CA ASN A 155 -6.47 -2.86 -22.87
C ASN A 155 -5.33 -3.88 -22.94
N LYS A 156 -4.11 -3.37 -22.78
CA LYS A 156 -2.87 -4.15 -22.78
C LYS A 156 -2.05 -3.78 -21.56
N VAL A 157 -1.59 -4.77 -20.80
CA VAL A 157 -0.68 -4.59 -19.68
C VAL A 157 0.69 -5.12 -20.09
N ALA A 158 1.64 -4.21 -20.31
CA ALA A 158 3.02 -4.55 -20.63
C ALA A 158 3.82 -4.73 -19.34
N MET A 159 4.48 -5.87 -19.19
CA MET A 159 5.29 -6.23 -18.03
C MET A 159 6.72 -6.53 -18.48
N ILE A 160 7.68 -5.83 -17.89
CA ILE A 160 9.12 -6.00 -18.17
C ILE A 160 9.75 -6.74 -17.00
N PHE A 161 10.43 -7.84 -17.30
CA PHE A 161 11.06 -8.69 -16.29
C PHE A 161 12.60 -8.61 -16.37
N PRO A 162 13.36 -9.13 -15.38
CA PRO A 162 14.81 -9.22 -15.48
C PRO A 162 15.31 -10.30 -16.45
N HIS A 163 14.52 -11.36 -16.67
CA HIS A 163 14.82 -12.48 -17.58
C HIS A 163 13.52 -13.18 -18.01
N VAL A 164 13.58 -13.98 -19.08
CA VAL A 164 12.46 -14.78 -19.58
C VAL A 164 12.32 -16.03 -18.71
N PHE A 165 11.19 -16.20 -18.02
CA PHE A 165 10.91 -17.39 -17.19
C PHE A 165 9.74 -18.25 -17.70
N TRP A 166 9.00 -17.78 -18.70
CA TRP A 166 7.81 -18.42 -19.28
C TRP A 166 8.12 -19.30 -20.49
N GLY A 167 9.40 -19.46 -20.85
CA GLY A 167 9.85 -20.22 -22.00
C GLY A 167 10.02 -19.37 -23.27
N GLU A 168 10.93 -19.79 -24.15
CA GLU A 168 11.28 -19.07 -25.38
C GLU A 168 10.52 -19.59 -26.61
N GLU A 169 9.90 -20.77 -26.53
CA GLU A 169 9.20 -21.40 -27.66
C GLU A 169 7.73 -20.96 -27.82
N LEU A 170 7.16 -20.28 -26.82
CA LEU A 170 5.75 -19.89 -26.82
C LEU A 170 5.60 -18.42 -27.22
N ASP A 171 4.91 -18.16 -28.33
CA ASP A 171 4.49 -16.80 -28.71
C ASP A 171 3.32 -16.31 -27.87
N THR A 172 2.41 -17.22 -27.51
CA THR A 172 1.25 -16.91 -26.66
C THR A 172 0.92 -18.05 -25.70
N PHE A 173 0.34 -17.69 -24.56
CA PHE A 173 -0.28 -18.64 -23.66
C PHE A 173 -1.55 -18.04 -23.04
N ARG A 174 -2.41 -18.93 -22.55
CA ARG A 174 -3.80 -18.64 -22.21
C ARG A 174 -4.05 -18.79 -20.72
N CYS A 175 -4.93 -17.95 -20.17
CA CYS A 175 -5.46 -18.09 -18.83
C CYS A 175 -6.96 -18.37 -18.93
N LEU A 176 -7.40 -19.47 -18.32
CA LEU A 176 -8.82 -19.83 -18.25
C LEU A 176 -9.42 -19.21 -16.99
N ASN A 177 -10.36 -18.29 -17.17
CA ASN A 177 -11.04 -17.65 -16.04
C ASN A 177 -12.27 -18.46 -15.64
N GLU A 178 -12.56 -18.49 -14.33
CA GLU A 178 -13.65 -19.30 -13.78
C GLU A 178 -15.04 -18.67 -14.03
N THR A 179 -15.12 -17.35 -14.12
CA THR A 179 -16.40 -16.65 -14.25
C THR A 179 -16.58 -16.02 -15.64
N SER A 180 -17.83 -16.01 -16.12
CA SER A 180 -18.17 -15.42 -17.41
C SER A 180 -17.97 -13.90 -17.44
N ASP A 181 -18.11 -13.24 -16.29
CA ASP A 181 -18.08 -11.78 -16.18
C ASP A 181 -16.65 -11.24 -16.30
N ASN A 182 -15.65 -12.02 -15.89
CA ASN A 182 -14.23 -11.69 -16.03
C ASN A 182 -13.50 -12.50 -17.10
N ARG A 183 -14.23 -13.14 -18.04
CA ARG A 183 -13.61 -14.03 -19.05
C ARG A 183 -12.50 -13.38 -19.86
N GLY A 184 -12.59 -12.07 -20.09
CA GLY A 184 -11.60 -11.28 -20.83
C GLY A 184 -10.48 -10.68 -19.99
N GLU A 185 -10.45 -10.91 -18.67
CA GLU A 185 -9.43 -10.38 -17.77
C GLU A 185 -8.15 -11.22 -17.86
N PHE A 186 -7.04 -10.63 -18.32
CA PHE A 186 -5.74 -11.31 -18.46
C PHE A 186 -5.82 -12.68 -19.16
N PHE A 187 -6.75 -12.85 -20.09
CA PHE A 187 -7.10 -14.15 -20.67
C PHE A 187 -6.05 -14.67 -21.67
N LEU A 188 -5.26 -13.77 -22.24
CA LEU A 188 -4.24 -14.05 -23.26
C LEU A 188 -2.97 -13.25 -22.99
N PHE A 189 -1.85 -13.95 -22.94
CA PHE A 189 -0.52 -13.38 -22.78
C PHE A 189 0.28 -13.59 -24.06
N TYR A 190 0.92 -12.51 -24.52
CA TYR A 190 1.89 -12.54 -25.60
C TYR A 190 3.31 -12.46 -25.04
N SER A 191 4.16 -13.37 -25.51
CA SER A 191 5.60 -13.33 -25.31
C SER A 191 6.23 -12.43 -26.37
N TYR A 192 6.66 -11.23 -25.98
CA TYR A 192 7.29 -10.29 -26.89
C TYR A 192 8.81 -10.41 -26.93
N HIS A 193 9.40 -11.44 -26.32
CA HIS A 193 10.85 -11.50 -26.16
C HIS A 193 11.62 -11.60 -27.49
N THR A 194 11.12 -12.36 -28.45
CA THR A 194 11.68 -12.47 -29.82
C THR A 194 11.54 -11.16 -30.62
N VAL A 195 10.47 -10.38 -30.36
CA VAL A 195 10.13 -9.18 -31.14
C VAL A 195 10.74 -7.91 -30.57
N SER A 196 10.74 -7.79 -29.25
CA SER A 196 11.20 -6.61 -28.52
C SER A 196 12.69 -6.64 -28.19
N GLY A 197 13.33 -7.81 -28.27
CA GLY A 197 14.73 -8.00 -27.89
C GLY A 197 14.96 -8.01 -26.38
N GLY A 198 13.91 -8.15 -25.57
CA GLY A 198 13.99 -8.20 -24.11
C GLY A 198 12.82 -8.96 -23.47
N PRO A 199 12.94 -9.33 -22.18
CA PRO A 199 11.93 -10.12 -21.45
C PRO A 199 10.64 -9.34 -21.16
N VAL A 200 9.78 -9.21 -22.18
CA VAL A 200 8.49 -8.50 -22.11
C VAL A 200 7.33 -9.46 -22.31
N LEU A 201 6.37 -9.43 -21.38
CA LEU A 201 5.05 -10.03 -21.55
C LEU A 201 4.00 -8.95 -21.73
N ILE A 202 3.02 -9.22 -22.59
CA ILE A 202 1.82 -8.38 -22.72
C ILE A 202 0.60 -9.21 -22.38
N ALA A 203 -0.10 -8.84 -21.30
CA ALA A 203 -1.41 -9.41 -20.97
C ALA A 203 -2.53 -8.60 -21.61
N LEU A 204 -3.54 -9.27 -22.15
CA LEU A 204 -4.70 -8.63 -22.77
C LEU A 204 -5.89 -8.59 -21.82
N VAL A 205 -6.62 -7.49 -21.86
CA VAL A 205 -7.89 -7.31 -21.16
C VAL A 205 -8.95 -6.89 -22.16
N ALA A 206 -9.96 -7.75 -22.39
CA ALA A 206 -10.98 -7.62 -23.44
C ALA A 206 -12.42 -7.70 -22.89
N GLY A 207 -13.40 -7.38 -23.74
CA GLY A 207 -14.82 -7.48 -23.40
C GLY A 207 -15.21 -6.59 -22.22
N GLU A 208 -16.12 -7.09 -21.37
CA GLU A 208 -16.61 -6.34 -20.20
C GLU A 208 -15.51 -6.12 -19.15
N ALA A 209 -14.54 -7.03 -19.06
CA ALA A 209 -13.38 -6.88 -18.20
C ALA A 209 -12.56 -5.64 -18.58
N ALA A 210 -12.44 -5.28 -19.87
CA ALA A 210 -11.71 -4.09 -20.28
C ALA A 210 -12.35 -2.79 -19.79
N ARG A 211 -13.69 -2.75 -19.74
CA ARG A 211 -14.45 -1.62 -19.18
C ARG A 211 -14.26 -1.54 -17.68
N THR A 212 -14.45 -2.65 -16.99
CA THR A 212 -14.25 -2.73 -15.54
C THR A 212 -12.83 -2.32 -15.17
N PHE A 213 -11.82 -2.80 -15.90
CA PHE A 213 -10.42 -2.50 -15.68
C PHE A 213 -10.08 -0.99 -15.75
N GLU A 214 -10.76 -0.19 -16.60
CA GLU A 214 -10.57 1.27 -16.60
C GLU A 214 -11.27 2.00 -15.45
N HIS A 215 -12.28 1.37 -14.83
CA HIS A 215 -13.02 1.92 -13.69
C HIS A 215 -12.51 1.40 -12.35
N THR A 216 -11.78 0.29 -12.38
CA THR A 216 -10.97 -0.17 -11.26
C THR A 216 -9.73 0.72 -11.22
N ASP A 217 -9.81 1.83 -10.48
CA ASP A 217 -8.58 2.41 -9.92
C ASP A 217 -7.81 1.25 -9.26
N PRO A 218 -6.47 1.10 -9.44
CA PRO A 218 -5.70 0.20 -8.60
C PRO A 218 -6.11 0.57 -7.18
N SER A 219 -6.72 -0.38 -6.48
CA SER A 219 -7.34 -0.03 -5.21
C SER A 219 -6.20 0.54 -4.37
N LEU A 220 -6.43 1.65 -3.67
CA LEU A 220 -5.38 2.19 -2.80
C LEU A 220 -4.86 1.09 -1.85
N ALA A 221 -5.71 0.10 -1.56
CA ALA A 221 -5.41 -1.10 -0.81
C ALA A 221 -4.51 -2.11 -1.55
N ASP A 222 -4.38 -2.10 -2.88
CA ASP A 222 -3.50 -3.03 -3.63
C ASP A 222 -2.02 -2.78 -3.29
N TYR A 223 -1.64 -1.51 -3.07
CA TYR A 223 -0.32 -1.15 -2.56
C TYR A 223 -0.08 -1.70 -1.15
N ASP A 224 -1.12 -1.66 -0.31
CA ASP A 224 -1.05 -2.17 1.06
C ASP A 224 -1.00 -3.69 1.08
N ILE A 225 -1.84 -4.38 0.29
CA ILE A 225 -1.88 -5.83 0.10
C ILE A 225 -0.53 -6.33 -0.43
N LEU A 226 0.03 -5.67 -1.47
CA LEU A 226 1.34 -6.05 -1.99
C LEU A 226 2.46 -5.79 -0.97
N ALA A 227 2.29 -4.83 -0.05
CA ALA A 227 3.21 -4.58 1.04
C ALA A 227 3.04 -5.54 2.23
N GLU A 228 2.04 -6.43 2.23
CA GLU A 228 1.84 -7.38 3.32
C GLU A 228 2.93 -8.47 3.32
N SER A 229 3.39 -8.83 4.52
CA SER A 229 4.36 -9.91 4.67
C SER A 229 3.66 -11.27 4.74
N ILE A 230 4.16 -12.26 4.01
CA ILE A 230 3.65 -13.63 4.05
C ILE A 230 4.37 -14.41 5.14
N GLY A 231 3.62 -14.84 6.16
CA GLY A 231 4.08 -15.73 7.22
C GLY A 231 5.24 -15.19 8.07
N ASN A 232 5.40 -13.85 8.17
CA ASN A 232 6.54 -13.17 8.82
C ASN A 232 7.91 -13.66 8.34
N ARG A 233 7.99 -14.18 7.10
CA ARG A 233 9.21 -14.75 6.51
C ARG A 233 9.52 -14.17 5.14
N LEU A 234 8.49 -13.84 4.36
CA LEU A 234 8.62 -13.19 3.06
C LEU A 234 8.04 -11.78 3.15
N PHE A 235 8.84 -10.78 2.81
CA PHE A 235 8.48 -9.36 2.88
C PHE A 235 8.67 -8.74 1.51
N PHE A 236 7.79 -7.81 1.16
CA PHE A 236 7.77 -7.16 -0.14
C PHE A 236 7.99 -5.66 0.03
N ALA A 237 9.06 -5.17 -0.60
CA ALA A 237 9.41 -3.76 -0.66
C ALA A 237 9.63 -3.36 -2.12
N GLY A 238 9.69 -2.06 -2.39
CA GLY A 238 9.80 -1.50 -3.73
C GLY A 238 8.77 -0.42 -3.98
N GLU A 239 8.90 0.27 -5.12
CA GLU A 239 8.04 1.42 -5.45
C GLU A 239 6.56 1.05 -5.51
N ALA A 240 6.23 -0.16 -5.98
CA ALA A 240 4.86 -0.66 -6.10
C ALA A 240 4.23 -1.07 -4.75
N THR A 241 4.97 -0.98 -3.65
CA THR A 241 4.49 -1.39 -2.31
C THR A 241 4.19 -0.20 -1.41
N THR A 242 4.19 1.03 -1.95
CA THR A 242 3.88 2.23 -1.17
C THR A 242 2.92 3.14 -1.91
N LEU A 243 1.76 3.38 -1.30
CA LEU A 243 0.75 4.23 -1.89
C LEU A 243 1.16 5.71 -1.95
N GLN A 244 1.98 6.17 -0.99
CA GLN A 244 2.31 7.59 -0.89
C GLN A 244 3.29 8.05 -1.98
N TYR A 245 4.12 7.14 -2.49
CA TYR A 245 5.20 7.45 -3.43
C TYR A 245 5.40 6.37 -4.51
N PRO A 246 4.36 5.95 -5.25
CA PRO A 246 4.46 4.89 -6.24
C PRO A 246 5.33 5.31 -7.44
N ALA A 247 5.96 4.35 -8.10
CA ALA A 247 6.84 4.55 -9.27
C ALA A 247 8.00 5.53 -9.06
N THR A 248 8.43 5.77 -7.81
CA THR A 248 9.53 6.68 -7.49
C THR A 248 10.71 5.98 -6.80
N MET A 249 11.93 6.50 -7.03
CA MET A 249 13.12 6.01 -6.34
C MET A 249 13.06 6.22 -4.82
N HIS A 250 12.50 7.35 -4.35
CA HIS A 250 12.37 7.61 -2.92
C HIS A 250 11.29 6.74 -2.27
N GLY A 251 10.21 6.41 -3.00
CA GLY A 251 9.22 5.43 -2.54
C GLY A 251 9.81 4.03 -2.35
N ALA A 252 10.61 3.56 -3.30
CA ALA A 252 11.35 2.29 -3.17
C ALA A 252 12.31 2.29 -1.96
N TYR A 253 13.01 3.41 -1.73
CA TYR A 253 13.90 3.55 -0.57
C TYR A 253 13.12 3.50 0.77
N LEU A 254 12.03 4.25 0.88
CA LEU A 254 11.21 4.33 2.09
C LEU A 254 10.49 3.01 2.39
N SER A 255 9.94 2.33 1.38
CA SER A 255 9.37 0.99 1.56
C SER A 255 10.44 -0.03 1.95
N GLY A 256 11.66 0.07 1.42
CA GLY A 256 12.81 -0.71 1.86
C GLY A 256 13.12 -0.55 3.35
N LEU A 257 13.12 0.68 3.87
CA LEU A 257 13.30 0.94 5.30
C LEU A 257 12.17 0.37 6.15
N ARG A 258 10.92 0.51 5.69
CA ARG A 258 9.73 -0.06 6.35
C ARG A 258 9.86 -1.57 6.50
N ASP A 259 10.16 -2.29 5.41
CA ASP A 259 10.20 -3.76 5.45
C ASP A 259 11.48 -4.28 6.12
N ALA A 260 12.60 -3.56 6.05
CA ALA A 260 13.76 -3.85 6.89
C ALA A 260 13.41 -3.77 8.38
N SER A 261 12.60 -2.78 8.79
CA SER A 261 12.09 -2.69 10.16
C SER A 261 11.14 -3.85 10.51
N ARG A 262 10.24 -4.24 9.58
CA ARG A 262 9.33 -5.39 9.79
C ARG A 262 10.09 -6.72 9.88
N ILE A 263 11.11 -6.93 9.05
CA ILE A 263 12.04 -8.07 9.13
C ILE A 263 12.77 -8.06 10.47
N LEU A 264 13.29 -6.91 10.93
CA LEU A 264 13.93 -6.80 12.25
C LEU A 264 12.97 -7.15 13.39
N CYS A 265 11.70 -6.74 13.30
CA CYS A 265 10.67 -7.10 14.29
C CYS A 265 10.33 -8.60 14.26
N ALA A 266 10.15 -9.18 13.07
CA ALA A 266 9.87 -10.61 12.90
C ALA A 266 11.05 -11.48 13.34
N THR A 267 12.29 -11.07 13.05
CA THR A 267 13.50 -11.74 13.53
C THR A 267 13.69 -11.58 15.03
N ARG A 268 13.24 -10.48 15.65
CA ARG A 268 13.19 -10.36 17.12
C ARG A 268 12.15 -11.29 17.77
N GLY A 269 11.03 -11.56 17.08
CA GLY A 269 10.09 -12.63 17.45
C GLY A 269 10.73 -14.01 17.45
N HIS A 270 11.62 -14.28 16.48
CA HIS A 270 12.43 -15.51 16.41
C HIS A 270 13.72 -15.49 17.25
N GLN A 271 14.24 -14.34 17.66
CA GLN A 271 15.41 -14.21 18.55
C GLN A 271 15.09 -14.56 20.01
N ASN A 272 13.81 -14.62 20.40
CA ASN A 272 13.44 -15.27 21.65
C ASN A 272 13.72 -16.79 21.62
N TYR A 273 13.90 -17.40 20.44
CA TYR A 273 14.31 -18.80 20.28
C TYR A 273 15.80 -18.99 19.94
N PHE A 274 16.46 -18.02 19.30
CA PHE A 274 17.88 -18.10 18.93
C PHE A 274 18.63 -16.81 19.30
N ARG A 275 19.57 -16.89 20.25
CA ARG A 275 20.46 -15.82 20.77
C ARG A 275 19.74 -14.77 21.64
N ARG A 276 19.80 -14.79 22.97
CA ARG A 276 20.86 -15.25 23.91
C ARG A 276 22.29 -14.76 23.66
N PHE A 277 22.64 -14.11 22.54
CA PHE A 277 23.99 -13.54 22.36
C PHE A 277 24.03 -12.37 21.35
N ALA A 278 24.55 -11.25 21.85
CA ALA A 278 25.09 -10.06 21.18
C ALA A 278 24.12 -8.93 20.73
N GLN A 279 24.03 -7.91 21.59
CA GLN A 279 23.50 -6.55 21.34
C GLN A 279 24.57 -5.62 20.73
N ARG A 280 24.13 -4.56 20.03
CA ARG A 280 24.75 -3.21 20.07
C ARG A 280 23.69 -2.11 19.88
N ASN A 281 23.93 -0.97 20.52
CA ASN A 281 22.95 -0.03 21.12
C ASN A 281 22.54 1.18 20.26
N PHE A 282 21.35 1.74 20.55
CA PHE A 282 20.98 3.16 20.37
C PHE A 282 20.89 3.83 21.76
N GLY A 283 21.33 5.10 21.89
CA GLY A 283 21.37 5.86 23.16
C GLY A 283 20.10 6.71 23.48
N PRO A 284 19.93 7.24 24.73
CA PRO A 284 18.65 7.77 25.25
C PRO A 284 18.60 9.29 25.51
N ASN A 285 17.38 9.80 25.76
CA ASN A 285 17.01 11.22 26.02
C ASN A 285 16.66 11.40 27.54
N ASN A 286 17.47 12.13 28.30
CA ASN A 286 17.51 12.08 29.79
C ASN A 286 16.62 13.08 30.57
N ASP A 287 16.07 14.12 29.94
CA ASP A 287 15.49 15.26 30.69
C ASP A 287 14.11 14.99 31.32
N HIS A 288 13.34 14.03 30.79
CA HIS A 288 11.99 13.75 31.29
C HIS A 288 11.98 13.01 32.65
N LEU A 289 12.94 12.10 32.84
CA LEU A 289 13.03 11.24 34.03
C LEU A 289 13.35 12.04 35.31
N ALA A 290 14.27 13.01 35.21
CA ALA A 290 14.70 13.83 36.33
C ALA A 290 13.55 14.70 36.88
N SER A 291 12.62 15.13 36.02
CA SER A 291 11.48 15.98 36.41
C SER A 291 10.40 15.21 37.17
N LEU A 292 10.12 13.97 36.76
CA LEU A 292 9.10 13.09 37.33
C LEU A 292 9.40 12.68 38.79
N LEU A 293 10.66 12.37 39.07
CA LEU A 293 11.09 11.84 40.37
C LEU A 293 11.38 12.94 41.42
N LYS A 294 11.10 14.22 41.10
CA LYS A 294 11.11 15.31 42.10
C LYS A 294 9.91 15.25 43.05
N TRP A 295 8.80 14.65 42.63
CA TRP A 295 7.55 14.55 43.42
C TRP A 295 7.04 13.09 43.42
N PRO A 296 7.64 12.21 44.22
CA PRO A 296 7.26 10.79 44.30
C PRO A 296 5.88 10.59 44.95
N ASP A 297 5.18 9.53 44.55
CA ASP A 297 3.92 9.11 45.19
C ASP A 297 4.18 8.44 46.54
N LEU A 298 5.28 7.69 46.64
CA LEU A 298 5.67 6.95 47.83
C LEU A 298 7.17 7.10 48.07
N VAL A 299 7.55 7.32 49.33
CA VAL A 299 8.96 7.41 49.76
C VAL A 299 9.17 6.54 50.98
N CYS A 300 10.23 5.75 50.96
CA CYS A 300 10.63 4.93 52.10
C CYS A 300 12.16 4.89 52.18
N GLY A 301 12.76 5.67 53.09
CA GLY A 301 14.22 5.82 53.16
C GLY A 301 14.80 6.35 51.84
N LYS A 302 15.83 5.68 51.31
CA LYS A 302 16.48 6.02 50.03
C LYS A 302 15.68 5.68 48.77
N PHE A 303 14.49 5.10 48.92
CA PHE A 303 13.65 4.59 47.84
C PHE A 303 12.51 5.59 47.53
N SER A 304 12.40 6.01 46.28
CA SER A 304 11.34 6.90 45.77
C SER A 304 10.57 6.22 44.64
N PHE A 305 9.24 6.23 44.74
CA PHE A 305 8.35 5.56 43.78
C PHE A 305 7.43 6.56 43.09
N VAL A 306 7.19 6.32 41.81
CA VAL A 306 6.31 7.12 40.96
C VAL A 306 5.46 6.19 40.08
N PHE A 307 4.16 6.39 40.11
CA PHE A 307 3.17 5.59 39.42
C PHE A 307 2.36 6.40 38.41
N ASN A 308 1.67 5.68 37.52
CA ASN A 308 0.68 6.29 36.65
C ASN A 308 -0.62 6.51 37.45
N PRO A 309 -1.03 7.76 37.71
CA PRO A 309 -2.20 8.05 38.55
C PRO A 309 -3.54 7.70 37.89
N LEU A 310 -3.54 7.29 36.61
CA LEU A 310 -4.75 6.90 35.87
C LEU A 310 -4.98 5.38 35.91
N THR A 311 -4.09 4.61 36.54
CA THR A 311 -4.21 3.15 36.65
C THR A 311 -4.32 2.74 38.11
N GLU A 312 -5.44 2.12 38.48
CA GLU A 312 -5.67 1.55 39.83
C GLU A 312 -5.37 0.04 39.91
N ASP A 313 -4.89 -0.57 38.81
CA ASP A 313 -4.51 -1.98 38.77
C ASP A 313 -3.25 -2.25 39.63
N PRO A 314 -3.32 -3.12 40.66
CA PRO A 314 -2.19 -3.47 41.52
C PRO A 314 -0.97 -4.03 40.78
N LYS A 315 -1.18 -4.61 39.59
CA LYS A 315 -0.11 -5.17 38.75
C LYS A 315 0.50 -4.14 37.80
N SER A 316 -0.07 -2.94 37.71
CA SER A 316 0.47 -1.85 36.89
C SER A 316 1.88 -1.48 37.37
N LEU A 317 2.77 -1.19 36.42
CA LEU A 317 4.18 -0.90 36.70
C LEU A 317 4.39 0.58 37.01
N GLY A 318 5.17 0.84 38.06
CA GLY A 318 5.72 2.13 38.42
C GLY A 318 7.24 2.16 38.35
N LEU A 319 7.79 3.36 38.52
CA LEU A 319 9.22 3.65 38.50
C LEU A 319 9.74 3.75 39.93
N LEU A 320 10.77 2.98 40.23
CA LEU A 320 11.54 3.08 41.47
C LEU A 320 12.88 3.75 41.19
N ARG A 321 13.24 4.75 42.01
CA ARG A 321 14.59 5.31 42.10
C ARG A 321 15.15 5.09 43.49
N ILE A 322 16.43 4.71 43.55
CA ILE A 322 17.17 4.53 44.78
C ILE A 322 18.42 5.40 44.74
N THR A 323 18.63 6.17 45.80
CA THR A 323 19.72 7.15 45.88
C THR A 323 20.75 6.68 46.88
N PHE A 324 22.01 6.59 46.47
CA PHE A 324 23.13 6.26 47.34
C PHE A 324 23.99 7.50 47.58
N ASP A 325 24.34 7.74 48.83
CA ASP A 325 25.24 8.83 49.19
C ASP A 325 26.67 8.48 48.77
N ASN A 326 27.46 9.47 48.35
CA ASN A 326 28.80 9.26 47.81
C ASN A 326 29.75 8.73 48.89
N CYS A 327 29.92 7.41 48.94
CA CYS A 327 30.97 6.77 49.70
C CYS A 327 32.27 6.84 48.89
N LYS A 328 33.17 7.75 49.27
CA LYS A 328 34.55 7.74 48.81
C LYS A 328 35.24 6.58 49.52
N ASP A 329 35.40 5.44 48.84
CA ASP A 329 36.62 4.62 48.84
C ASP A 329 36.35 3.26 48.15
N ASP A 330 37.39 2.76 47.47
CA ASP A 330 37.58 1.37 47.01
C ASP A 330 37.09 0.87 45.64
N MET A 331 37.13 1.67 44.56
CA MET A 331 37.14 1.09 43.19
C MET A 331 37.90 1.89 42.12
N ARG A 332 39.02 2.56 42.48
CA ARG A 332 39.77 3.40 41.53
C ARG A 332 40.74 2.64 40.59
N ASN A 333 40.93 1.33 40.72
CA ASN A 333 42.05 0.62 40.07
C ASN A 333 41.73 -0.26 38.85
N VAL A 334 40.51 -0.26 38.27
CA VAL A 334 40.21 -1.18 37.14
C VAL A 334 39.73 -0.51 35.85
N LEU A 335 39.45 0.79 35.83
CA LEU A 335 39.02 1.48 34.60
C LEU A 335 39.65 2.87 34.45
N GLU A 336 40.98 2.92 34.34
CA GLU A 336 41.66 4.07 33.74
C GLU A 336 41.88 3.83 32.25
N LYS A 337 40.88 4.20 31.45
CA LYS A 337 41.03 4.90 30.16
C LYS A 337 39.66 5.33 29.63
N SER A 338 39.55 6.63 29.41
CA SER A 338 38.40 7.46 29.00
C SER A 338 37.25 7.62 30.00
N CYS A 339 37.40 8.56 30.92
CA CYS A 339 36.30 9.44 31.36
C CYS A 339 36.85 10.85 31.62
N ASP A 340 36.18 11.85 31.04
CA ASP A 340 36.31 13.26 31.40
C ASP A 340 35.60 13.49 32.76
N PRO A 341 36.09 14.36 33.65
CA PRO A 341 35.68 14.40 35.05
C PRO A 341 34.59 15.44 35.28
N LEU A 342 33.32 15.03 35.41
CA LEU A 342 32.26 15.90 35.93
C LEU A 342 31.07 15.03 36.41
N SER A 343 30.97 14.84 37.73
CA SER A 343 29.73 15.03 38.50
C SER A 343 29.88 14.38 39.88
N ASN A 344 30.00 15.22 40.91
CA ASN A 344 29.95 14.84 42.33
C ASN A 344 28.51 14.48 42.78
N GLN A 345 27.69 13.90 41.89
CA GLN A 345 26.28 13.60 42.15
C GLN A 345 26.12 12.24 42.86
N PRO A 346 25.18 12.12 43.81
CA PRO A 346 24.87 10.85 44.46
C PRO A 346 24.44 9.82 43.41
N LEU A 347 24.94 8.58 43.52
CA LEU A 347 24.63 7.52 42.58
C LEU A 347 23.14 7.18 42.65
N GLN A 348 22.44 7.32 41.53
CA GLN A 348 21.02 6.99 41.42
C GLN A 348 20.82 5.77 40.53
N LEU A 349 20.14 4.76 41.08
CA LEU A 349 19.76 3.57 40.36
C LEU A 349 18.25 3.46 40.23
N HIS A 350 17.80 2.88 39.12
CA HIS A 350 16.44 2.86 38.68
C HIS A 350 15.99 1.44 38.34
N THR A 351 14.73 1.13 38.62
CA THR A 351 14.08 -0.11 38.19
C THR A 351 12.56 0.11 38.11
N THR A 352 11.82 -0.92 37.69
CA THR A 352 10.35 -0.89 37.63
C THR A 352 9.78 -1.94 38.57
N LEU A 353 8.76 -1.58 39.34
CA LEU A 353 8.01 -2.51 40.20
C LEU A 353 6.52 -2.33 39.97
N SER A 354 5.70 -3.34 40.26
CA SER A 354 4.26 -3.14 40.32
C SER A 354 3.85 -2.31 41.55
N HIS A 355 2.63 -1.76 41.54
CA HIS A 355 2.06 -1.09 42.72
C HIS A 355 2.06 -2.00 43.95
N GLU A 356 1.62 -3.24 43.78
CA GLU A 356 1.58 -4.25 44.85
C GLU A 356 2.98 -4.49 45.43
N GLN A 357 3.99 -4.70 44.58
CA GLN A 357 5.38 -4.95 45.00
C GLN A 357 6.00 -3.75 45.72
N ALA A 358 5.65 -2.53 45.31
CA ALA A 358 6.14 -1.32 45.98
C ALA A 358 5.52 -1.14 47.37
N HIS A 359 4.24 -1.50 47.54
CA HIS A 359 3.59 -1.53 48.85
C HIS A 359 4.14 -2.65 49.74
N GLU A 360 4.39 -3.84 49.19
CA GLU A 360 5.05 -4.92 49.93
C GLU A 360 6.45 -4.51 50.43
N LEU A 361 7.24 -3.83 49.58
CA LEU A 361 8.55 -3.32 49.98
C LEU A 361 8.47 -2.31 51.13
N GLN A 362 7.42 -1.50 51.19
CA GLN A 362 7.20 -0.54 52.28
C GLN A 362 6.95 -1.25 53.62
N MET A 363 6.29 -2.41 53.59
CA MET A 363 5.93 -3.19 54.78
C MET A 363 7.06 -4.09 55.29
N VAL A 364 8.18 -4.21 54.56
CA VAL A 364 9.37 -4.92 55.02
C VAL A 364 9.95 -4.20 56.24
N THR A 365 9.82 -4.83 57.41
CA THR A 365 10.34 -4.34 58.69
C THR A 365 11.79 -4.77 58.89
N GLY A 366 12.68 -3.81 59.16
CA GLY A 366 14.13 -4.02 59.28
C GLY A 366 14.95 -2.85 58.72
N GLU A 367 16.27 -2.94 58.83
CA GLU A 367 17.23 -1.95 58.30
C GLU A 367 17.22 -1.91 56.77
N GLU A 368 17.83 -0.88 56.17
CA GLU A 368 17.80 -0.66 54.70
C GLU A 368 18.33 -1.86 53.90
N GLU A 369 19.28 -2.63 54.46
CA GLU A 369 19.80 -3.86 53.84
C GLU A 369 18.73 -4.94 53.62
N SER A 370 17.74 -5.05 54.51
CA SER A 370 16.65 -6.03 54.34
C SER A 370 15.78 -5.72 53.13
N LYS A 371 15.58 -4.43 52.83
CA LYS A 371 14.84 -3.96 51.64
C LYS A 371 15.64 -4.18 50.36
N TRP A 372 16.96 -4.02 50.42
CA TRP A 372 17.86 -4.36 49.33
C TRP A 372 17.83 -5.84 48.97
N VAL A 373 17.88 -6.71 49.98
CA VAL A 373 17.82 -8.16 49.79
C VAL A 373 16.49 -8.57 49.16
N TYR A 374 15.37 -8.01 49.64
CA TYR A 374 14.06 -8.32 49.06
C TYR A 374 13.96 -7.90 47.57
N LEU A 375 14.47 -6.72 47.18
CA LEU A 375 14.46 -6.30 45.77
C LEU A 375 15.25 -7.22 44.85
N ILE A 376 16.46 -7.60 45.26
CA ILE A 376 17.38 -8.34 44.39
C ILE A 376 17.06 -9.84 44.40
N LYS A 377 16.77 -10.41 45.58
CA LYS A 377 16.59 -11.86 45.71
C LYS A 377 15.15 -12.31 45.54
N ASN A 378 14.18 -11.56 46.06
CA ASN A 378 12.79 -12.01 46.04
C ASN A 378 12.06 -11.52 44.79
N ILE A 379 12.24 -10.24 44.42
CA ILE A 379 11.64 -9.72 43.18
C ILE A 379 12.53 -10.02 41.96
N GLY A 380 13.85 -10.12 42.15
CA GLY A 380 14.78 -10.32 41.04
C GLY A 380 15.01 -9.04 40.21
N SER A 381 14.75 -7.87 40.80
CA SER A 381 14.85 -6.59 40.11
C SER A 381 16.29 -6.25 39.76
N LYS A 382 16.53 -5.91 38.49
CA LYS A 382 17.81 -5.35 38.03
C LYS A 382 17.81 -3.84 38.20
N LEU A 383 18.83 -3.34 38.88
CA LEU A 383 19.05 -1.91 39.13
C LEU A 383 19.93 -1.34 38.02
N MET A 384 19.50 -0.23 37.43
CA MET A 384 20.15 0.36 36.26
C MET A 384 20.39 1.85 36.47
N GLY A 385 21.54 2.37 36.02
CA GLY A 385 21.75 3.81 35.97
C GLY A 385 20.83 4.48 34.94
N ALA A 386 20.58 5.78 35.08
CA ALA A 386 19.64 6.54 34.24
C ALA A 386 19.88 6.40 32.71
N ASN A 387 21.13 6.18 32.27
CA ASN A 387 21.47 6.02 30.85
C ASN A 387 21.32 4.57 30.34
N ALA A 388 21.14 3.61 31.24
CA ALA A 388 21.09 2.19 30.94
C ALA A 388 19.65 1.63 30.92
N VAL A 389 18.66 2.48 31.16
CA VAL A 389 17.27 2.05 31.24
C VAL A 389 16.66 1.99 29.84
N GLY A 390 16.28 0.78 29.42
CA GLY A 390 15.85 0.47 28.05
C GLY A 390 14.51 1.07 27.65
N ILE A 391 14.05 0.68 26.44
CA ILE A 391 12.86 1.25 25.77
C ILE A 391 11.61 1.16 26.65
N THR A 392 11.35 0.03 27.30
CA THR A 392 10.19 -0.17 28.19
C THR A 392 10.15 0.84 29.33
N TYR A 393 11.31 1.19 29.89
CA TYR A 393 11.40 2.20 30.94
C TYR A 393 11.09 3.59 30.40
N ASN A 394 11.64 3.95 29.23
CA ASN A 394 11.39 5.26 28.61
C ASN A 394 9.92 5.43 28.17
N THR A 395 9.27 4.36 27.71
CA THR A 395 7.83 4.36 27.43
C THR A 395 7.03 4.57 28.71
N LEU A 396 7.42 3.91 29.81
CA LEU A 396 6.76 4.06 31.10
C LEU A 396 6.93 5.48 31.68
N VAL A 397 8.14 6.04 31.58
CA VAL A 397 8.45 7.45 31.93
C VAL A 397 7.56 8.41 31.15
N THR A 398 7.41 8.20 29.84
CA THR A 398 6.57 9.06 28.99
C THR A 398 5.09 8.94 29.35
N SER A 399 4.60 7.71 29.58
CA SER A 399 3.22 7.44 29.97
C SER A 399 2.85 8.13 31.30
N ILE A 400 3.69 7.96 32.32
CA ILE A 400 3.51 8.56 33.64
C ILE A 400 3.61 10.09 33.57
N SER A 401 4.59 10.63 32.82
CA SER A 401 4.74 12.08 32.61
C SER A 401 3.47 12.69 32.03
N ASN A 402 2.88 12.06 31.02
CA ASN A 402 1.68 12.55 30.36
C ASN A 402 0.45 12.45 31.27
N ALA A 403 0.29 11.34 31.98
CA ALA A 403 -0.80 11.15 32.94
C ALA A 403 -0.78 12.17 34.08
N ARG A 404 0.41 12.56 34.56
CA ARG A 404 0.57 13.56 35.63
C ARG A 404 0.39 14.99 35.15
N ARG A 405 0.76 15.33 33.90
CA ARG A 405 0.48 16.64 33.30
C ARG A 405 -1.01 16.95 33.20
N GLY A 406 -1.85 15.92 33.03
CA GLY A 406 -3.32 16.04 33.03
C GLY A 406 -3.94 16.45 34.37
N ARG A 407 -3.19 16.37 35.49
CA ARG A 407 -3.62 16.78 36.84
C ARG A 407 -3.11 18.16 37.26
N GLY A 408 -2.69 19.01 36.32
CA GLY A 408 -2.28 20.40 36.57
C GLY A 408 -3.38 21.36 37.06
N GLY A 409 -4.31 20.88 37.90
CA GLY A 409 -5.29 21.67 38.62
C GLY A 409 -5.75 20.89 39.86
N ARG A 410 -5.21 21.26 41.04
CA ARG A 410 -5.46 20.72 42.40
C ARG A 410 -4.67 19.44 42.75
N CYS A 411 -3.95 19.33 43.86
CA CYS A 411 -3.64 20.29 44.92
C CYS A 411 -2.47 19.74 45.75
N HIS A 412 -1.84 20.67 46.47
CA HIS A 412 -0.88 20.48 47.54
C HIS A 412 -1.28 19.42 48.59
N ILE A 413 -0.25 18.70 49.06
CA ILE A 413 0.04 18.29 50.46
C ILE A 413 -1.10 17.60 51.24
N SER A 414 -0.88 16.34 51.64
CA SER A 414 -1.02 15.94 53.07
C SER A 414 -0.37 14.58 53.34
N ALA A 415 0.49 14.56 54.36
CA ALA A 415 1.06 13.38 55.01
C ALA A 415 0.05 12.78 56.01
N PRO A 416 0.26 11.56 56.55
CA PRO A 416 -0.80 10.72 57.10
C PRO A 416 -1.10 11.01 58.57
N LEU A 417 -2.36 10.85 58.99
CA LEU A 417 -2.73 10.72 60.41
C LEU A 417 -3.70 9.53 60.59
N LEU A 418 -3.18 8.54 61.31
CA LEU A 418 -3.79 7.72 62.38
C LEU A 418 -5.22 7.15 62.26
N ASN A 419 -5.27 5.82 62.42
CA ASN A 419 -6.15 5.04 63.30
C ASN A 419 -7.52 5.64 63.69
N SER A 420 -8.61 4.94 63.35
CA SER A 420 -9.45 4.24 64.35
C SER A 420 -10.71 3.61 63.72
N SER A 421 -10.94 2.34 64.10
CA SER A 421 -12.26 1.70 64.35
C SER A 421 -13.33 1.60 63.26
N ALA A 422 -13.66 0.34 62.94
CA ALA A 422 -14.92 -0.21 62.46
C ALA A 422 -16.17 0.17 63.33
N PRO A 423 -17.41 -0.31 63.07
CA PRO A 423 -18.15 -0.66 61.82
C PRO A 423 -19.63 -0.14 61.81
N LEU A 424 -20.45 -0.66 60.87
CA LEU A 424 -21.91 -0.99 60.97
C LEU A 424 -23.01 -0.01 60.46
N VAL A 425 -23.81 -0.58 59.52
CA VAL A 425 -25.30 -0.60 59.44
C VAL A 425 -26.06 0.47 58.63
N GLU A 426 -26.62 0.02 57.49
CA GLU A 426 -27.99 0.28 57.03
C GLU A 426 -28.69 -1.11 57.05
N ARG A 427 -29.76 -1.41 57.83
CA ARG A 427 -31.17 -1.03 57.66
C ARG A 427 -31.51 -0.96 56.15
N ILE A 428 -32.06 -1.97 55.50
CA ILE A 428 -33.26 -2.79 55.77
C ILE A 428 -33.11 -4.12 55.03
#